data_AF-A0A1H3P1T5-F1
#
_entry.id   AF-A0A1H3P1T5-F1
#
_cell.length_a   1.000
_cell.length_b   1.000
_cell.length_c   1.000
_cell.angle_alpha   90.00
_cell.angle_beta   90.00
_cell.angle_gamma   90.00
#
_symmetry.space_group_name_H-M   'P 1'
#
loop_
_entity.id
_entity.type
_entity.pdbx_description
1 polymer ?
#
loop_
_entity_poly.entity_id
_entity_poly.type
_entity_poly.pdbx_seq_one_letter_code
_entity_poly.pdbx_strand_id
1 'polypeptide(L)'
;MAPIYPGSGGCAQTAGIKIQLEYDLHSGKSLNFQVEQGKNNDKTFGTECLDTLCPGDLCNRDLGYFSLKDLDQMDQRGVFYVSRLKLNNRVYVKNESLEFFRDETVKKQSLYVLLNLEDIMHQIKPGDTYEIRNAYIGQQKLPSRVVIYRLTSTQIHKRRKQQN
;
A
#
# COMPACT_ATOMS: atom_id res chain seq x y z
N MET A 1 -14.41 5.02 30.39
CA MET A 1 -13.84 5.01 29.02
C MET A 1 -13.39 3.62 28.58
N ALA A 2 -12.53 2.91 29.32
CA ALA A 2 -12.10 1.55 28.94
C ALA A 2 -13.22 0.51 28.68
N PRO A 3 -14.37 0.50 29.39
CA PRO A 3 -15.46 -0.45 29.10
C PRO A 3 -16.20 -0.18 27.79
N ILE A 4 -16.13 1.04 27.26
CA ILE A 4 -16.85 1.48 26.05
C ILE A 4 -15.90 1.57 24.85
N TYR A 5 -14.66 2.02 25.08
CA TYR A 5 -13.57 2.16 24.11
C TYR A 5 -12.30 1.48 24.64
N PRO A 6 -12.23 0.14 24.62
CA PRO A 6 -11.05 -0.58 25.05
C PRO A 6 -9.85 -0.21 24.18
N GLY A 7 -8.71 0.01 24.82
CA GLY A 7 -7.44 0.22 24.12
C GLY A 7 -6.92 -1.07 23.48
N SER A 8 -5.78 -0.98 22.82
CA SER A 8 -5.14 -2.09 22.09
C SER A 8 -4.59 -3.22 22.99
N GLY A 9 -4.56 -3.04 24.32
CA GLY A 9 -4.06 -4.02 25.30
C GLY A 9 -2.52 -4.11 25.38
N GLY A 10 -1.99 -4.85 26.36
CA GLY A 10 -0.54 -5.01 26.61
C GLY A 10 0.06 -3.95 27.54
N CYS A 11 1.31 -3.53 27.33
CA CYS A 11 1.94 -2.35 27.99
C CYS A 11 1.40 -0.99 27.49
N ALA A 12 0.33 -1.01 26.69
CA ALA A 12 -0.29 0.18 26.09
C ALA A 12 -1.49 0.68 26.92
N GLN A 13 -2.13 1.76 26.45
CA GLN A 13 -3.23 2.43 27.14
C GLN A 13 -4.46 1.53 27.31
N THR A 14 -5.11 1.63 28.47
CA THR A 14 -6.29 0.83 28.86
C THR A 14 -7.59 1.24 28.15
N ALA A 15 -7.63 2.43 27.56
CA ALA A 15 -8.72 2.94 26.74
C ALA A 15 -8.15 3.68 25.52
N GLY A 16 -8.85 3.63 24.39
CA GLY A 16 -8.43 4.32 23.17
C GLY A 16 -9.58 4.50 22.20
N ILE A 17 -9.74 5.72 21.68
CA ILE A 17 -10.69 6.05 20.62
C ILE A 17 -9.91 6.22 19.34
N LYS A 18 -10.40 5.61 18.26
CA LYS A 18 -9.89 5.81 16.91
C LYS A 18 -10.95 6.53 16.09
N ILE A 19 -10.55 7.55 15.35
CA ILE A 19 -11.43 8.25 14.42
C ILE A 19 -10.95 7.91 13.02
N GLN A 20 -11.85 7.34 12.23
CA GLN A 20 -11.64 7.05 10.82
C GLN A 20 -12.39 8.07 9.97
N LEU A 21 -11.75 8.58 8.94
CA LEU A 21 -12.33 9.59 8.05
C LEU A 21 -11.98 9.25 6.60
N GLU A 22 -13.01 9.18 5.77
CA GLU A 22 -12.89 9.29 4.32
C GLU A 22 -13.30 10.70 3.91
N TYR A 23 -12.44 11.36 3.14
CA TYR A 23 -12.59 12.75 2.78
C TYR A 23 -12.35 12.97 1.30
N ASP A 24 -13.32 13.60 0.63
CA ASP A 24 -13.17 14.05 -0.75
C ASP A 24 -12.46 15.41 -0.75
N LEU A 25 -11.20 15.41 -1.16
CA LEU A 25 -10.36 16.60 -1.25
C LEU A 25 -10.83 17.58 -2.34
N HIS A 26 -11.56 17.12 -3.36
CA HIS A 26 -12.03 17.96 -4.45
C HIS A 26 -13.26 18.76 -4.05
N SER A 27 -14.27 18.12 -3.46
CA SER A 27 -15.49 18.81 -3.00
C SER A 27 -15.41 19.34 -1.58
N GLY A 28 -14.42 18.90 -0.80
CA GLY A 28 -14.25 19.26 0.61
C GLY A 28 -15.21 18.54 1.56
N LYS A 29 -15.86 17.47 1.13
CA LYS A 29 -16.88 16.73 1.90
C LYS A 29 -16.29 15.53 2.63
N SER A 30 -16.77 15.30 3.85
CA SER A 30 -16.58 14.03 4.55
C SER A 30 -17.57 13.01 3.99
N LEU A 31 -17.07 11.91 3.45
CA LEU A 31 -17.89 10.84 2.86
C LEU A 31 -18.27 9.79 3.91
N ASN A 32 -17.29 9.37 4.71
CA ASN A 32 -17.47 8.45 5.83
C ASN A 32 -16.75 8.97 7.06
N PHE A 33 -17.42 8.90 8.21
CA PHE A 33 -16.85 9.28 9.51
C PHE A 33 -17.25 8.24 10.53
N GLN A 34 -16.26 7.54 11.11
CA GLN A 34 -16.51 6.51 12.11
C GLN A 34 -15.66 6.73 13.36
N VAL A 35 -16.30 6.53 14.51
CA VAL A 35 -15.63 6.53 15.82
C VAL A 35 -15.59 5.10 16.32
N GLU A 36 -14.39 4.54 16.36
CA GLU A 36 -14.16 3.13 16.65
C GLU A 36 -13.37 2.93 17.94
N GLN A 37 -13.44 1.71 18.47
CA GLN A 37 -12.57 1.26 19.54
C GLN A 37 -11.11 1.18 19.04
N GLY A 38 -10.14 1.53 19.87
CA GLY A 38 -8.72 1.57 19.48
C GLY A 38 -8.16 0.24 18.96
N LYS A 39 -8.82 -0.89 19.26
CA LYS A 39 -8.48 -2.23 18.78
C LYS A 39 -8.85 -2.48 17.30
N ASN A 40 -9.77 -1.72 16.72
CA ASN A 40 -10.25 -1.94 15.36
C ASN A 40 -9.14 -1.68 14.33
N ASN A 41 -9.10 -2.49 13.28
CA ASN A 41 -8.06 -2.46 12.26
C ASN A 41 -8.46 -1.50 11.13
N ASP A 42 -7.55 -0.58 10.81
CA ASP A 42 -7.71 0.40 9.73
C ASP A 42 -8.04 -0.27 8.39
N LYS A 43 -7.51 -1.47 8.15
CA LYS A 43 -7.78 -2.23 6.93
C LYS A 43 -9.27 -2.44 6.67
N THR A 44 -10.07 -2.71 7.72
CA THR A 44 -11.52 -2.97 7.56
C THR A 44 -12.24 -1.72 7.08
N PHE A 45 -11.96 -0.57 7.70
CA PHE A 45 -12.50 0.73 7.26
C PHE A 45 -12.12 1.02 5.80
N GLY A 46 -10.86 0.74 5.43
CA GLY A 46 -10.42 0.86 4.05
C GLY A 46 -11.25 0.01 3.07
N THR A 47 -11.68 -1.19 3.45
CA THR A 47 -12.55 -2.01 2.60
C THR A 47 -13.96 -1.43 2.51
N GLU A 48 -14.51 -0.87 3.59
CA GLU A 48 -15.83 -0.23 3.58
C GLU A 48 -15.88 1.01 2.66
N CYS A 49 -14.81 1.80 2.65
CA CYS A 49 -14.67 2.94 1.72
C CYS A 49 -14.58 2.55 0.24
N LEU A 50 -14.69 1.27 -0.14
CA LEU A 50 -14.79 0.89 -1.55
C LEU A 50 -16.17 1.22 -2.12
N ASP A 51 -17.22 1.27 -1.29
CA ASP A 51 -18.60 1.43 -1.74
C ASP A 51 -18.94 2.87 -2.15
N THR A 52 -18.12 3.83 -1.73
CA THR A 52 -18.24 5.26 -2.06
C THR A 52 -17.47 5.66 -3.32
N LEU A 53 -16.55 4.81 -3.79
CA LEU A 53 -15.67 5.15 -4.91
C LEU A 53 -16.37 5.03 -6.26
N CYS A 54 -16.18 6.04 -7.10
CA CYS A 54 -16.69 6.11 -8.46
C CYS A 54 -15.54 5.95 -9.50
N PRO A 55 -15.83 5.41 -10.70
CA PRO A 55 -14.85 5.35 -11.77
C PRO A 55 -14.25 6.73 -12.06
N GLY A 56 -12.93 6.81 -12.19
CA GLY A 56 -12.19 8.06 -12.39
C GLY A 56 -11.68 8.74 -11.10
N ASP A 57 -12.13 8.30 -9.92
CA ASP A 57 -11.62 8.81 -8.65
C ASP A 57 -10.13 8.47 -8.45
N LEU A 58 -9.43 9.27 -7.64
CA LEU A 58 -8.08 9.00 -7.18
C LEU A 58 -8.06 8.81 -5.66
N CYS A 59 -7.92 7.57 -5.21
CA CYS A 59 -7.86 7.24 -3.79
C CYS A 59 -6.42 7.30 -3.24
N ASN A 60 -6.18 8.14 -2.23
CA ASN A 60 -4.90 8.18 -1.52
C ASN A 60 -4.99 7.33 -0.24
N ARG A 61 -4.21 6.25 -0.17
CA ARG A 61 -4.18 5.35 0.98
C ARG A 61 -2.81 5.28 1.66
N ASP A 62 -2.88 5.31 2.97
CA ASP A 62 -1.71 5.15 3.82
C ASP A 62 -1.34 3.64 3.96
N LEU A 63 -0.38 3.29 4.83
CA LEU A 63 0.05 1.91 5.02
C LEU A 63 -0.95 1.08 5.84
N GLY A 64 -1.69 1.71 6.76
CA GLY A 64 -2.71 1.04 7.59
C GLY A 64 -3.89 0.51 6.78
N TYR A 65 -4.26 1.22 5.70
CA TYR A 65 -5.33 0.83 4.77
C TYR A 65 -4.85 -0.04 3.59
N PHE A 66 -3.59 -0.50 3.57
CA PHE A 66 -3.06 -1.28 2.45
C PHE A 66 -3.71 -2.68 2.36
N SER A 67 -4.33 -2.97 1.23
CA SER A 67 -4.90 -4.29 0.91
C SER A 67 -4.81 -4.53 -0.59
N LEU A 68 -4.01 -5.52 -1.02
CA LEU A 68 -3.90 -5.88 -2.44
C LEU A 68 -5.23 -6.29 -3.07
N LYS A 69 -6.14 -6.87 -2.28
CA LYS A 69 -7.50 -7.21 -2.72
C LYS A 69 -8.31 -5.95 -3.02
N ASP A 70 -8.22 -4.95 -2.17
CA ASP A 70 -8.98 -3.71 -2.30
C ASP A 70 -8.45 -2.89 -3.48
N LEU A 71 -7.12 -2.86 -3.66
CA LEU A 71 -6.47 -2.20 -4.80
C LEU A 71 -6.88 -2.86 -6.13
N ASP A 72 -6.97 -4.20 -6.17
CA ASP A 72 -7.47 -4.93 -7.34
C ASP A 72 -8.95 -4.61 -7.64
N GLN A 73 -9.80 -4.50 -6.60
CA GLN A 73 -11.19 -4.08 -6.79
C GLN A 73 -11.31 -2.63 -7.28
N MET A 74 -10.45 -1.73 -6.82
CA MET A 74 -10.41 -0.35 -7.33
C MET A 74 -10.06 -0.33 -8.81
N ASP A 75 -9.02 -1.04 -9.21
CA ASP A 75 -8.58 -1.14 -10.61
C ASP A 75 -9.70 -1.67 -11.50
N GLN A 76 -10.36 -2.76 -11.08
CA GLN A 76 -11.51 -3.34 -11.80
C GLN A 76 -12.72 -2.39 -11.92
N ARG A 77 -12.87 -1.44 -10.99
CA ARG A 77 -13.92 -0.40 -11.02
C ARG A 77 -13.50 0.86 -11.78
N GLY A 78 -12.28 0.92 -12.32
CA GLY A 78 -11.75 2.10 -13.00
C GLY A 78 -11.38 3.24 -12.05
N VAL A 79 -11.09 2.93 -10.79
CA VAL A 79 -10.62 3.87 -9.76
C VAL A 79 -9.10 3.86 -9.74
N PHE A 80 -8.49 5.04 -9.75
CA PHE A 80 -7.04 5.20 -9.57
C PHE A 80 -6.68 5.21 -8.08
N TYR A 81 -5.44 4.83 -7.76
CA TYR A 81 -4.96 4.86 -6.39
C TYR A 81 -3.48 5.22 -6.26
N VAL A 82 -3.13 5.80 -5.11
CA VAL A 82 -1.76 5.90 -4.60
C VAL A 82 -1.76 5.32 -3.20
N SER A 83 -0.99 4.23 -3.01
CA SER A 83 -0.90 3.56 -1.71
C SER A 83 0.55 3.35 -1.30
N ARG A 84 0.85 3.47 0.00
CA ARG A 84 2.15 3.01 0.53
C ARG A 84 2.27 1.49 0.38
N LEU A 85 3.31 1.03 -0.31
CA LEU A 85 3.58 -0.39 -0.44
C LEU A 85 4.04 -0.99 0.90
N LYS A 86 3.38 -2.05 1.35
CA LYS A 86 3.80 -2.79 2.55
C LYS A 86 4.99 -3.70 2.23
N LEU A 87 6.08 -3.56 3.01
CA LEU A 87 7.40 -4.16 2.74
C LEU A 87 7.43 -5.69 2.59
N ASN A 88 6.43 -6.40 3.12
CA ASN A 88 6.33 -7.85 2.97
C ASN A 88 5.81 -8.30 1.59
N ASN A 89 5.43 -7.36 0.72
CA ASN A 89 5.00 -7.66 -0.64
C ASN A 89 6.19 -7.73 -1.58
N ARG A 90 6.16 -8.74 -2.45
CA ARG A 90 7.14 -8.92 -3.51
C ARG A 90 6.76 -8.09 -4.73
N VAL A 91 7.75 -7.50 -5.39
CA VAL A 91 7.59 -6.73 -6.63
C VAL A 91 8.30 -7.46 -7.75
N TYR A 92 7.62 -7.59 -8.88
CA TYR A 92 8.09 -8.34 -10.03
C TYR A 92 8.02 -7.50 -11.30
N VAL A 93 8.80 -7.90 -12.30
CA VAL A 93 8.67 -7.46 -13.69
C VAL A 93 8.48 -8.68 -14.59
N LYS A 94 7.91 -8.50 -15.78
CA LYS A 94 7.85 -9.58 -16.77
C LYS A 94 9.28 -9.98 -17.15
N ASN A 95 9.49 -11.28 -17.27
CA ASN A 95 10.75 -11.81 -17.76
C ASN A 95 10.76 -11.76 -19.29
N GLU A 96 11.81 -11.17 -19.86
CA GLU A 96 12.03 -11.14 -21.30
C GLU A 96 12.58 -12.50 -21.81
N SER A 97 13.27 -13.25 -20.95
CA SER A 97 13.92 -14.52 -21.27
C SER A 97 13.15 -15.69 -20.65
N LEU A 98 12.08 -16.13 -21.32
CA LEU A 98 11.24 -17.22 -20.85
C LEU A 98 11.99 -18.57 -20.87
N GLU A 99 11.70 -19.41 -19.88
CA GLU A 99 12.14 -20.80 -19.87
C GLU A 99 11.04 -21.72 -20.37
N PHE A 100 11.41 -22.74 -21.13
CA PHE A 100 10.49 -23.71 -21.70
C PHE A 100 10.75 -25.11 -21.12
N PHE A 101 9.69 -25.90 -21.01
CA PHE A 101 9.78 -27.35 -20.81
C PHE A 101 10.22 -28.04 -22.11
N ARG A 102 10.47 -29.36 -22.05
CA ARG A 102 10.89 -30.14 -23.23
C ARG A 102 9.81 -30.22 -24.31
N ASP A 103 8.55 -30.00 -23.93
CA ASP A 103 7.38 -29.98 -24.82
C ASP A 103 7.07 -28.56 -25.34
N GLU A 104 8.03 -27.62 -25.24
CA GLU A 104 7.91 -26.23 -25.67
C GLU A 104 6.86 -25.39 -24.90
N THR A 105 6.29 -25.92 -23.81
CA THR A 105 5.41 -25.12 -22.95
C THR A 105 6.20 -24.19 -22.03
N VAL A 106 5.73 -22.96 -21.85
CA VAL A 106 6.41 -21.98 -20.98
C VAL A 106 6.33 -22.40 -19.51
N LYS A 107 7.47 -22.40 -18.82
CA LYS A 107 7.50 -22.58 -17.37
C LYS A 107 6.90 -21.35 -16.69
N LYS A 108 5.74 -21.50 -16.05
CA LYS A 108 5.04 -20.40 -15.35
C LYS A 108 5.93 -19.61 -14.39
N GLN A 109 6.86 -20.27 -13.70
CA GLN A 109 7.81 -19.63 -12.78
C GLN A 109 8.77 -18.66 -13.47
N SER A 110 9.02 -18.85 -14.77
CA SER A 110 9.89 -17.99 -15.58
C SER A 110 9.18 -16.75 -16.12
N LEU A 111 7.85 -16.61 -15.96
CA LEU A 111 7.11 -15.48 -16.52
C LEU A 111 7.48 -14.14 -15.88
N TYR A 112 7.95 -14.17 -14.63
CA TYR A 112 8.22 -12.98 -13.83
C TYR A 112 9.53 -13.09 -13.07
N VAL A 113 10.32 -12.02 -13.11
CA VAL A 113 11.54 -11.89 -12.31
C VAL A 113 11.21 -11.11 -11.03
N LEU A 114 11.63 -11.65 -9.88
CA LEU A 114 11.53 -10.95 -8.59
C LEU A 114 12.58 -9.84 -8.54
N LEU A 115 12.15 -8.62 -8.24
CA LEU A 115 13.06 -7.50 -8.05
C LEU A 115 13.57 -7.48 -6.61
N ASN A 116 14.88 -7.27 -6.47
CA ASN A 116 15.47 -6.88 -5.19
C ASN A 116 15.35 -5.36 -5.03
N LEU A 117 14.35 -4.92 -4.26
CA LEU A 117 14.12 -3.49 -4.03
C LEU A 117 15.26 -2.83 -3.25
N GLU A 118 16.00 -3.58 -2.44
CA GLU A 118 17.14 -3.05 -1.69
C GLU A 118 18.29 -2.70 -2.63
N ASP A 119 18.63 -3.57 -3.57
CA ASP A 119 19.66 -3.30 -4.58
C ASP A 119 19.28 -2.08 -5.43
N ILE A 120 18.01 -1.99 -5.85
CA ILE A 120 17.49 -0.83 -6.59
C ILE A 120 17.64 0.43 -5.73
N MET A 121 17.23 0.40 -4.46
CA MET A 121 17.34 1.55 -3.56
C MET A 121 18.77 2.04 -3.40
N HIS A 122 19.76 1.13 -3.37
CA HIS A 122 21.17 1.50 -3.26
C HIS A 122 21.68 2.28 -4.49
N GLN A 123 21.09 2.04 -5.66
CA GLN A 123 21.45 2.72 -6.92
C GLN A 123 20.83 4.12 -7.07
N ILE A 124 19.79 4.44 -6.29
CA ILE A 124 19.11 5.75 -6.34
C ILE A 124 19.91 6.76 -5.49
N LYS A 125 20.13 7.99 -5.96
CA LYS A 125 20.76 9.02 -5.12
C LYS A 125 19.78 9.54 -4.06
N PRO A 126 20.23 9.94 -2.85
CA PRO A 126 19.34 10.56 -1.87
C PRO A 126 18.65 11.80 -2.44
N GLY A 127 17.32 11.85 -2.36
CA GLY A 127 16.48 12.89 -2.96
C GLY A 127 15.92 12.55 -4.34
N ASP A 128 16.41 11.50 -4.98
CA ASP A 128 15.93 11.08 -6.30
C ASP A 128 14.77 10.08 -6.20
N THR A 129 14.04 9.97 -7.32
CA THR A 129 12.94 9.04 -7.52
C THR A 129 13.28 8.06 -8.64
N TYR A 130 12.89 6.80 -8.46
CA TYR A 130 12.96 5.75 -9.47
C TYR A 130 11.57 5.15 -9.70
N GLU A 131 11.17 5.01 -10.95
CA GLU A 131 9.83 4.56 -11.35
C GLU A 131 9.92 3.22 -12.10
N ILE A 132 9.14 2.25 -11.67
CA ILE A 132 8.94 0.96 -12.33
C ILE A 132 7.52 0.94 -12.85
N ARG A 133 7.35 1.30 -14.12
CA ARG A 133 6.03 1.50 -14.74
C ARG A 133 5.22 0.21 -14.88
N ASN A 134 5.89 -0.87 -15.28
CA ASN A 134 5.26 -2.17 -15.56
C ASN A 134 5.64 -3.20 -14.50
N ALA A 135 5.31 -2.91 -13.24
CA ALA A 135 5.55 -3.82 -12.14
C ALA A 135 4.32 -4.70 -11.85
N TYR A 136 4.55 -5.78 -11.12
CA TYR A 136 3.51 -6.70 -10.67
C TYR A 136 3.71 -6.96 -9.18
N ILE A 137 2.69 -6.73 -8.36
CA ILE A 137 2.83 -6.75 -6.90
C ILE A 137 2.13 -7.98 -6.31
N GLY A 138 2.79 -8.62 -5.35
CA GLY A 138 2.25 -9.74 -4.58
C GLY A 138 2.15 -11.04 -5.36
N GLN A 139 1.54 -12.05 -4.74
CA GLN A 139 1.35 -13.37 -5.36
C GLN A 139 0.36 -13.32 -6.53
N GLN A 140 -0.67 -12.47 -6.42
CA GLN A 140 -1.67 -12.26 -7.48
C GLN A 140 -1.13 -11.54 -8.72
N LYS A 141 0.11 -11.03 -8.67
CA LYS A 141 0.74 -10.26 -9.75
C LYS A 141 -0.13 -9.09 -10.20
N LEU A 142 -0.62 -8.29 -9.25
CA LEU A 142 -1.43 -7.10 -9.56
C LEU A 142 -0.59 -6.15 -10.43
N PRO A 143 -0.96 -5.87 -11.69
CA PRO A 143 -0.27 -4.89 -12.51
C PRO A 143 -0.31 -3.54 -11.81
N SER A 144 0.85 -2.90 -11.67
CA SER A 144 0.94 -1.66 -10.92
C SER A 144 2.19 -0.89 -11.33
N ARG A 145 2.14 0.42 -11.09
CA ARG A 145 3.33 1.25 -11.09
C ARG A 145 3.90 1.34 -9.68
N VAL A 146 5.21 1.12 -9.55
CA VAL A 146 5.94 1.29 -8.29
C VAL A 146 6.83 2.52 -8.40
N VAL A 147 6.69 3.46 -7.45
CA VAL A 147 7.53 4.65 -7.34
C VAL A 147 8.35 4.57 -6.06
N ILE A 148 9.66 4.66 -6.18
CA ILE A 148 10.61 4.56 -5.07
C ILE A 148 11.29 5.92 -4.92
N TYR A 149 11.16 6.54 -3.76
CA TYR A 149 11.85 7.78 -3.43
C TYR A 149 12.89 7.50 -2.34
N ARG A 150 14.16 7.84 -2.61
CA ARG A 150 15.21 7.70 -1.59
C ARG A 150 15.27 8.96 -0.75
N LEU A 151 15.09 8.82 0.56
CA LEU A 151 15.12 9.96 1.48
C LEU A 151 16.50 10.64 1.50
N THR A 152 16.49 11.96 1.66
CA THR A 152 17.71 12.75 1.94
C THR A 152 18.20 12.52 3.36
N SER A 153 19.47 12.84 3.61
CA SER A 153 20.07 12.80 4.96
C SER A 153 19.28 13.65 5.97
N THR A 154 18.85 14.85 5.58
CA THR A 154 18.01 15.74 6.39
C THR A 154 16.66 15.11 6.75
N GLN A 155 16.00 14.47 5.78
CA GLN A 155 14.73 13.77 6.01
C GLN A 155 14.91 12.57 6.95
N ILE A 156 15.99 11.80 6.79
CA ILE A 156 16.33 10.67 7.67
C ILE A 156 16.56 11.17 9.11
N HIS A 157 17.34 12.24 9.28
CA HIS A 157 17.60 12.83 10.60
C HIS A 157 16.32 13.30 11.29
N LYS A 158 15.44 14.00 10.55
CA LYS A 158 14.15 14.46 11.07
C LYS A 158 13.27 13.29 11.53
N ARG A 159 13.24 12.19 10.76
CA ARG A 159 12.47 10.99 11.14
C ARG A 159 13.02 10.30 12.38
N ARG A 160 14.35 10.16 12.50
CA ARG A 160 14.98 9.56 13.68
C ARG A 160 14.68 10.34 14.97
N LYS A 161 14.63 11.68 14.89
CA LYS A 161 14.24 12.52 16.03
C LYS A 161 12.78 12.39 16.46
N GLN A 162 11.89 11.94 15.57
CA GLN A 162 10.46 11.75 15.88
C GLN A 162 10.15 10.35 16.41
N GLN A 163 11.11 9.42 16.32
CA GLN A 163 10.99 8.03 16.81
C GLN A 163 11.63 7.83 18.19
N ASN A 164 12.38 8.83 18.67
CA ASN A 164 12.94 8.91 20.02
C ASN A 164 12.13 9.92 20.85
#